data_AF-A0A969H0I1-F1
#
_entry.id   AF-A0A969H0I1-F1
#
_cell.length_a   1.000
_cell.length_b   1.000
_cell.length_c   1.000
_cell.angle_alpha   90.00
_cell.angle_beta   90.00
_cell.angle_gamma   90.00
#
_symmetry.space_group_name_H-M   'P 1'
#
loop_
_entity.id
_entity.type
_entity.pdbx_description
1 polymer ?
#
loop_
_entity_poly.entity_id
_entity_poly.type
_entity_poly.pdbx_seq_one_letter_code
_entity_poly.pdbx_strand_id
1 'polypeptide(L)'
;MAGAVERIEQDIAALEVMVKALAQEFDDTYHQYLTNLGQSVRQQLILASYHICTKGYPERFLELSFSQRQNLQQSLQKLVRQAQVQLIELIEVAYLEVASVDDEDEDEVDAVKSSKAEATDTPDNAQASASGFQDPGFQTLEFQAPELQTLESQPSGFEASEPPLEKDLVEQIEFQAYVSPDSSPASTEESPIAEEKNPTATIELLDSPEALAYWEERIEEGIEEMLQTLSHAANRLLQKASVLPDKLPEPVLEVAAKSGLATEPVSGPPNLMNLLVETEDEDEDEDESAITHIIAIQLRLSEIEFSDATLSTWRSKVRSLLVRLVQLGRQYQKKQEELAIAEAEDAWRSSWFEE
;
A
#
# COMPACT_ATOMS: atom_id res chain seq x y z
N MET A 1 -22.89 15.50 37.59
CA MET A 1 -22.33 14.15 37.53
C MET A 1 -20.83 14.12 37.21
N ALA A 2 -20.11 15.23 37.46
CA ALA A 2 -18.64 15.39 37.37
C ALA A 2 -17.79 14.11 37.55
N GLY A 3 -17.82 13.44 38.71
CA GLY A 3 -17.01 12.23 38.95
C GLY A 3 -17.40 10.95 38.18
N ALA A 4 -18.34 11.06 37.23
CA ALA A 4 -18.62 10.04 36.20
C ALA A 4 -18.05 10.49 34.84
N VAL A 5 -18.23 11.76 34.47
CA VAL A 5 -17.58 12.39 33.30
C VAL A 5 -16.06 12.26 33.40
N GLU A 6 -15.48 12.65 34.54
CA GLU A 6 -14.04 12.55 34.86
C GLU A 6 -13.48 11.11 34.70
N ARG A 7 -14.32 10.08 34.85
CA ARG A 7 -13.92 8.68 34.63
C ARG A 7 -13.97 8.28 33.16
N ILE A 8 -14.93 8.82 32.40
CA ILE A 8 -15.00 8.60 30.95
C ILE A 8 -13.82 9.31 30.27
N GLU A 9 -13.50 10.54 30.69
CA GLU A 9 -12.28 11.26 30.28
C GLU A 9 -11.00 10.45 30.59
N GLN A 10 -10.89 9.87 31.79
CA GLN A 10 -9.77 8.99 32.16
C GLN A 10 -9.71 7.69 31.33
N ASP A 11 -10.86 7.09 31.01
CA ASP A 11 -10.93 5.92 30.12
C ASP A 11 -10.48 6.29 28.69
N ILE A 12 -10.88 7.47 28.17
CA ILE A 12 -10.50 7.99 26.85
C ILE A 12 -8.99 8.26 26.79
N ALA A 13 -8.43 8.97 27.76
CA ALA A 13 -6.98 9.22 27.84
C ALA A 13 -6.16 7.92 27.95
N ALA A 14 -6.70 6.89 28.62
CA ALA A 14 -6.07 5.56 28.66
C ALA A 14 -6.14 4.83 27.30
N LEU A 15 -7.20 5.03 26.52
CA LEU A 15 -7.31 4.52 25.15
C LEU A 15 -6.31 5.23 24.21
N GLU A 16 -6.15 6.55 24.30
CA GLU A 16 -5.19 7.34 23.51
C GLU A 16 -3.74 6.90 23.75
N VAL A 17 -3.37 6.62 25.00
CA VAL A 17 -2.05 6.02 25.32
C VAL A 17 -1.87 4.65 24.65
N MET A 18 -2.94 3.86 24.50
CA MET A 18 -2.88 2.59 23.75
C MET A 18 -2.85 2.80 22.23
N VAL A 19 -3.47 3.87 21.70
CA VAL A 19 -3.36 4.25 20.27
C VAL A 19 -1.91 4.63 19.97
N LYS A 20 -1.28 5.49 20.77
CA LYS A 20 0.14 5.86 20.64
C LYS A 20 1.10 4.67 20.67
N ALA A 21 0.87 3.74 21.58
CA ALA A 21 1.65 2.50 21.64
C ALA A 21 1.45 1.64 20.37
N LEU A 22 0.22 1.58 19.84
CA LEU A 22 -0.08 0.86 18.61
C LEU A 22 0.50 1.55 17.37
N ALA A 23 0.52 2.89 17.32
CA ALA A 23 1.15 3.68 16.27
C ALA A 23 2.66 3.39 16.18
N GLN A 24 3.37 3.36 17.31
CA GLN A 24 4.79 2.95 17.35
C GLN A 24 4.98 1.51 16.85
N GLU A 25 4.12 0.57 17.24
CA GLU A 25 4.18 -0.82 16.74
C GLU A 25 3.93 -0.90 15.22
N PHE A 26 3.06 -0.03 14.68
CA PHE A 26 2.81 0.10 13.24
C PHE A 26 4.01 0.69 12.51
N ASP A 27 4.58 1.80 12.98
CA ASP A 27 5.76 2.46 12.40
C ASP A 27 6.95 1.49 12.29
N ASP A 28 7.32 0.83 13.40
CA ASP A 28 8.38 -0.19 13.45
C ASP A 28 8.10 -1.35 12.48
N THR A 29 6.83 -1.74 12.34
CA THR A 29 6.40 -2.85 11.48
C THR A 29 6.44 -2.45 10.01
N TYR A 30 5.94 -1.27 9.64
CA TYR A 30 5.93 -0.76 8.28
C TYR A 30 7.33 -0.42 7.79
N HIS A 31 8.18 0.18 8.62
CA HIS A 31 9.59 0.42 8.27
C HIS A 31 10.32 -0.89 7.94
N GLN A 32 10.11 -1.95 8.74
CA GLN A 32 10.68 -3.27 8.48
C GLN A 32 10.05 -3.94 7.25
N TYR A 33 8.73 -3.85 7.08
CA TYR A 33 8.03 -4.39 5.92
C TYR A 33 8.51 -3.75 4.61
N LEU A 34 8.49 -2.41 4.53
CA LEU A 34 8.89 -1.64 3.35
C LEU A 34 10.38 -1.80 3.02
N THR A 35 11.24 -1.90 4.03
CA THR A 35 12.67 -2.23 3.83
C THR A 35 12.85 -3.59 3.16
N ASN A 36 12.13 -4.63 3.61
CA ASN A 36 12.19 -5.95 2.99
C ASN A 36 11.51 -5.95 1.60
N LEU A 37 10.34 -5.29 1.48
CA LEU A 37 9.58 -5.19 0.22
C LEU A 37 10.43 -4.54 -0.86
N GLY A 38 11.20 -3.50 -0.54
CA GLY A 38 12.17 -2.91 -1.45
C GLY A 38 13.20 -3.92 -1.97
N GLN A 39 13.69 -4.86 -1.14
CA GLN A 39 14.62 -5.90 -1.62
C GLN A 39 13.93 -6.93 -2.51
N SER A 40 12.72 -7.38 -2.16
CA SER A 40 11.98 -8.36 -2.95
C SER A 40 11.53 -7.74 -4.30
N VAL A 41 11.04 -6.49 -4.30
CA VAL A 41 10.76 -5.67 -5.51
C VAL A 41 12.00 -5.57 -6.40
N ARG A 42 13.17 -5.33 -5.82
CA ARG A 42 14.45 -5.28 -6.55
C ARG A 42 14.75 -6.60 -7.25
N GLN A 43 14.64 -7.72 -6.55
CA GLN A 43 14.90 -9.04 -7.12
C GLN A 43 13.89 -9.34 -8.24
N GLN A 44 12.60 -9.14 -7.95
CA GLN A 44 11.51 -9.42 -8.88
C GLN A 44 11.56 -8.58 -10.16
N LEU A 45 11.87 -7.26 -10.09
CA LEU A 45 11.97 -6.45 -11.30
C LEU A 45 13.17 -6.85 -12.19
N ILE A 46 14.30 -7.23 -11.57
CA ILE A 46 15.48 -7.69 -12.31
C ILE A 46 15.22 -9.06 -12.97
N LEU A 47 14.54 -9.98 -12.26
CA LEU A 47 14.11 -11.27 -12.82
C LEU A 47 13.11 -11.08 -13.96
N ALA A 48 12.05 -10.29 -13.76
CA ALA A 48 11.06 -9.96 -14.80
C ALA A 48 11.73 -9.35 -16.06
N SER A 49 12.65 -8.39 -15.86
CA SER A 49 13.43 -7.79 -16.95
C SER A 49 14.31 -8.82 -17.67
N TYR A 50 14.94 -9.74 -16.94
CA TYR A 50 15.72 -10.84 -17.51
C TYR A 50 14.84 -11.80 -18.33
N HIS A 51 13.67 -12.19 -17.82
CA HIS A 51 12.72 -13.04 -18.55
C HIS A 51 12.24 -12.37 -19.83
N ILE A 52 11.90 -11.07 -19.81
CA ILE A 52 11.55 -10.34 -21.04
C ILE A 52 12.71 -10.34 -22.03
N CYS A 53 13.94 -10.04 -21.59
CA CYS A 53 15.10 -9.96 -22.48
C CYS A 53 15.60 -11.32 -23.02
N THR A 54 15.27 -12.44 -22.37
CA THR A 54 15.81 -13.78 -22.73
C THR A 54 14.77 -14.80 -23.18
N LYS A 55 13.49 -14.59 -22.84
CA LYS A 55 12.35 -15.46 -23.20
C LYS A 55 11.29 -14.71 -24.01
N GLY A 56 11.01 -13.45 -23.67
CA GLY A 56 10.02 -12.64 -24.40
C GLY A 56 10.53 -12.16 -25.76
N TYR A 57 11.59 -11.36 -25.78
CA TYR A 57 12.15 -10.76 -27.00
C TYR A 57 13.67 -10.98 -27.13
N PRO A 58 14.15 -12.24 -27.14
CA PRO A 58 15.58 -12.55 -27.23
C PRO A 58 16.23 -11.98 -28.49
N GLU A 59 15.54 -11.97 -29.62
CA GLU A 59 16.07 -11.44 -30.89
C GLU A 59 16.32 -9.92 -30.80
N ARG A 60 15.34 -9.14 -30.35
CA ARG A 60 15.49 -7.69 -30.12
C ARG A 60 16.60 -7.36 -29.12
N PHE A 61 16.72 -8.14 -28.05
CA PHE A 61 17.83 -7.97 -27.10
C PHE A 61 19.20 -8.32 -27.71
N LEU A 62 19.26 -9.28 -28.65
CA LEU A 62 20.48 -9.63 -29.38
C LEU A 62 20.83 -8.63 -30.50
N GLU A 63 19.87 -7.89 -31.04
CA GLU A 63 20.11 -6.77 -31.96
C GLU A 63 20.80 -5.57 -31.27
N LEU A 64 20.56 -5.38 -29.97
CA LEU A 64 21.23 -4.34 -29.20
C LEU A 64 22.76 -4.52 -29.19
N SER A 65 23.48 -3.41 -29.35
CA SER A 65 24.93 -3.36 -29.10
C SER A 65 25.26 -3.56 -27.61
N PHE A 66 26.50 -3.93 -27.32
CA PHE A 66 26.97 -4.14 -25.94
C PHE A 66 26.70 -2.94 -25.02
N SER A 67 26.97 -1.71 -25.50
CA SER A 67 26.74 -0.48 -24.72
C SER A 67 25.26 -0.19 -24.50
N GLN A 68 24.36 -0.52 -25.44
CA GLN A 68 22.92 -0.40 -25.25
C GLN A 68 22.42 -1.40 -24.19
N ARG A 69 22.86 -2.67 -24.23
CA ARG A 69 22.51 -3.67 -23.21
C ARG A 69 23.01 -3.25 -21.83
N GLN A 70 24.25 -2.76 -21.73
CA GLN A 70 24.83 -2.25 -20.49
C GLN A 70 24.04 -1.05 -19.94
N ASN A 71 23.66 -0.10 -20.80
CA ASN A 71 22.86 1.08 -20.42
C ASN A 71 21.45 0.68 -19.92
N LEU A 72 20.77 -0.24 -20.62
CA LEU A 72 19.47 -0.77 -20.19
C LEU A 72 19.57 -1.42 -18.79
N GLN A 73 20.55 -2.28 -18.56
CA GLN A 73 20.78 -2.92 -17.27
C GLN A 73 21.07 -1.90 -16.16
N GLN A 74 21.96 -0.93 -16.41
CA GLN A 74 22.28 0.13 -15.45
C GLN A 74 21.07 1.03 -15.16
N SER A 75 20.25 1.34 -16.16
CA SER A 75 19.04 2.13 -16.02
C SER A 75 17.99 1.43 -15.16
N LEU A 76 17.74 0.13 -15.40
CA LEU A 76 16.86 -0.68 -14.57
C LEU A 76 17.38 -0.79 -13.12
N GLN A 77 18.68 -1.05 -12.92
CA GLN A 77 19.29 -1.07 -11.58
C GLN A 77 19.24 0.29 -10.87
N LYS A 78 19.26 1.42 -11.59
CA LYS A 78 19.10 2.75 -11.00
C LYS A 78 17.64 3.00 -10.61
N LEU A 79 16.70 2.70 -11.51
CA LEU A 79 15.27 2.82 -11.29
C LEU A 79 14.82 2.05 -10.03
N VAL A 80 15.25 0.79 -9.91
CA VAL A 80 15.01 -0.03 -8.71
C VAL A 80 15.57 0.61 -7.44
N ARG A 81 16.84 1.04 -7.44
CA ARG A 81 17.46 1.65 -6.26
C ARG A 81 16.75 2.93 -5.81
N GLN A 82 16.19 3.69 -6.75
CA GLN A 82 15.36 4.84 -6.43
C GLN A 82 14.04 4.40 -5.78
N ALA A 83 13.33 3.43 -6.36
CA ALA A 83 12.09 2.90 -5.79
C ALA A 83 12.27 2.27 -4.40
N GLN A 84 13.43 1.64 -4.12
CA GLN A 84 13.77 1.13 -2.79
C GLN A 84 13.81 2.22 -1.71
N VAL A 85 14.27 3.43 -2.06
CA VAL A 85 14.29 4.58 -1.15
C VAL A 85 12.87 5.17 -1.04
N GLN A 86 12.21 5.38 -2.17
CA GLN A 86 10.86 5.96 -2.22
C GLN A 86 9.82 5.14 -1.47
N LEU A 87 9.93 3.79 -1.45
CA LEU A 87 9.08 2.92 -0.64
C LEU A 87 9.20 3.19 0.86
N ILE A 88 10.37 3.58 1.37
CA ILE A 88 10.56 3.94 2.79
C ILE A 88 10.09 5.37 3.04
N GLU A 89 10.29 6.28 2.07
CA GLU A 89 9.79 7.66 2.12
C GLU A 89 8.25 7.74 2.21
N LEU A 90 7.50 6.71 1.76
CA LEU A 90 6.04 6.62 1.94
C LEU A 90 5.59 6.82 3.39
N ILE A 91 6.38 6.36 4.37
CA ILE A 91 6.09 6.57 5.80
C ILE A 91 6.05 8.07 6.11
N GLU A 92 7.06 8.82 5.68
CA GLU A 92 7.14 10.27 5.92
C GLU A 92 6.04 11.03 5.16
N VAL A 93 5.72 10.59 3.93
CA VAL A 93 4.62 11.18 3.14
C VAL A 93 3.27 10.99 3.84
N ALA A 94 2.95 9.77 4.30
CA ALA A 94 1.70 9.49 5.00
C ALA A 94 1.54 10.31 6.29
N TYR A 95 2.63 10.52 7.05
CA TYR A 95 2.62 11.41 8.21
C TYR A 95 2.36 12.88 7.85
N LEU A 96 2.95 13.38 6.77
CA LEU A 96 2.72 14.77 6.30
C LEU A 96 1.29 14.96 5.80
N GLU A 97 0.69 13.94 5.18
CA GLU A 97 -0.71 13.99 4.76
C GLU A 97 -1.68 14.00 5.94
N VAL A 98 -1.45 13.18 6.97
CA VAL A 98 -2.23 13.22 8.23
C VAL A 98 -2.19 14.64 8.83
N ALA A 99 -0.99 15.22 8.98
CA ALA A 99 -0.84 16.56 9.53
C ALA A 99 -1.58 17.65 8.74
N SER A 100 -1.74 17.47 7.42
CA SER A 100 -2.48 18.43 6.58
C SER A 100 -3.99 18.32 6.68
N VAL A 101 -4.53 17.20 7.17
CA VAL A 101 -5.99 17.04 7.38
C VAL A 101 -6.46 17.79 8.62
N ASP A 102 -5.68 17.74 9.71
CA ASP A 102 -6.02 18.43 10.97
C ASP A 102 -6.06 19.98 10.81
N ASP A 103 -5.30 20.54 9.87
CA ASP A 103 -5.28 21.99 9.57
C ASP A 103 -6.52 22.47 8.78
N GLU A 104 -7.23 21.61 8.05
CA GLU A 104 -8.39 22.02 7.21
C GLU A 104 -9.70 22.18 8.03
N ASP A 105 -9.83 21.51 9.18
CA ASP A 105 -11.04 21.54 10.01
C ASP A 105 -11.16 22.80 10.90
N GLU A 106 -10.08 23.59 11.10
CA GLU A 106 -10.16 24.83 11.91
C GLU A 106 -10.92 25.99 11.22
N ASP A 107 -10.99 26.01 9.88
CA ASP A 107 -11.49 27.17 9.12
C ASP A 107 -13.03 27.18 8.88
N GLU A 108 -13.77 26.07 9.07
CA GLU A 108 -15.21 26.00 8.72
C GLU A 108 -16.21 26.28 9.87
N VAL A 109 -15.74 26.57 11.10
CA VAL A 109 -16.63 26.71 12.29
C VAL A 109 -17.16 28.12 12.61
N ASP A 110 -16.65 29.20 11.98
CA ASP A 110 -16.98 30.59 12.40
C ASP A 110 -18.10 31.28 11.57
N ALA A 111 -18.74 30.58 10.64
CA ALA A 111 -19.71 31.18 9.69
C ALA A 111 -21.18 31.22 10.16
N VAL A 112 -21.57 30.54 11.25
CA VAL A 112 -23.00 30.35 11.64
C VAL A 112 -23.39 31.03 12.96
N LYS A 113 -22.98 32.30 13.15
CA LYS A 113 -23.49 33.15 14.26
C LYS A 113 -23.87 34.59 13.85
N SER A 114 -24.77 34.75 12.87
CA SER A 114 -25.64 35.95 12.79
C SER A 114 -26.83 35.84 11.82
N SER A 115 -28.04 35.58 12.35
CA SER A 115 -29.26 36.36 12.00
C SER A 115 -30.52 35.93 12.79
N LYS A 116 -31.37 36.93 13.12
CA LYS A 116 -32.57 36.85 13.97
C LYS A 116 -33.46 38.08 13.67
N ALA A 117 -34.79 38.09 13.78
CA ALA A 117 -35.72 37.03 14.23
C ALA A 117 -36.39 36.30 13.03
N GLU A 118 -37.69 36.09 12.83
CA GLU A 118 -38.92 36.58 13.48
C GLU A 118 -40.05 35.52 13.40
N ALA A 119 -41.00 35.55 14.34
CA ALA A 119 -41.90 34.43 14.65
C ALA A 119 -43.29 34.54 13.99
N THR A 120 -44.04 33.42 13.93
CA THR A 120 -45.51 33.44 14.17
C THR A 120 -46.10 32.05 14.48
N ASP A 121 -46.79 32.00 15.63
CA ASP A 121 -47.89 31.13 16.10
C ASP A 121 -47.98 29.60 15.86
N THR A 122 -47.87 28.91 17.01
CA THR A 122 -48.51 27.67 17.53
C THR A 122 -49.99 27.40 17.19
N PRO A 123 -50.59 26.23 17.58
CA PRO A 123 -50.07 24.85 17.71
C PRO A 123 -51.03 23.79 17.07
N ASP A 124 -50.71 22.50 17.11
CA ASP A 124 -51.46 21.48 17.91
C ASP A 124 -51.12 20.01 17.52
N ASN A 125 -51.31 19.15 18.53
CA ASN A 125 -51.56 17.72 18.53
C ASN A 125 -50.38 16.73 18.39
N ALA A 126 -50.25 15.91 19.43
CA ALA A 126 -49.34 14.78 19.49
C ALA A 126 -49.97 13.53 18.87
N GLN A 127 -49.14 12.65 18.29
CA GLN A 127 -49.23 11.23 18.62
C GLN A 127 -47.95 10.48 18.24
N ALA A 128 -47.40 9.74 19.20
CA ALA A 128 -46.32 8.80 18.96
C ALA A 128 -46.83 7.58 18.17
N SER A 129 -46.03 7.09 17.23
CA SER A 129 -46.09 5.71 16.76
C SER A 129 -44.72 5.31 16.21
N ALA A 130 -44.09 4.36 16.89
CA ALA A 130 -42.80 3.82 16.48
C ALA A 130 -42.99 2.76 15.39
N SER A 131 -42.34 2.98 14.25
CA SER A 131 -42.00 1.99 13.22
C SER A 131 -40.75 2.54 12.55
N GLY A 132 -39.59 1.88 12.57
CA GLY A 132 -39.38 0.45 12.52
C GLY A 132 -38.34 0.25 11.43
N PHE A 133 -37.10 0.66 11.70
CA PHE A 133 -36.00 0.59 10.75
C PHE A 133 -35.31 -0.76 10.93
N GLN A 134 -35.22 -1.52 9.84
CA GLN A 134 -34.68 -2.88 9.85
C GLN A 134 -33.19 -2.85 9.52
N ASP A 135 -32.41 -3.41 10.43
CA ASP A 135 -30.98 -3.68 10.29
C ASP A 135 -30.74 -4.78 9.22
N PRO A 136 -30.04 -4.48 8.10
CA PRO A 136 -29.70 -5.47 7.09
C PRO A 136 -28.49 -6.30 7.57
N GLY A 137 -28.77 -7.32 8.37
CA GLY A 137 -27.76 -8.06 9.13
C GLY A 137 -26.64 -8.70 8.28
N PHE A 138 -25.40 -8.53 8.76
CA PHE A 138 -24.25 -9.30 8.31
C PHE A 138 -24.12 -10.58 9.14
N GLN A 139 -24.14 -11.75 8.48
CA GLN A 139 -24.10 -13.04 9.16
C GLN A 139 -22.73 -13.30 9.80
N THR A 140 -22.73 -13.63 11.09
CA THR A 140 -21.55 -14.14 11.79
C THR A 140 -21.17 -15.51 11.23
N LEU A 141 -20.13 -15.57 10.40
CA LEU A 141 -19.54 -16.84 9.97
C LEU A 141 -18.65 -17.39 11.09
N GLU A 142 -19.20 -18.30 11.89
CA GLU A 142 -18.39 -19.16 12.78
C GLU A 142 -17.48 -20.06 11.94
N PHE A 143 -16.20 -19.69 11.83
CA PHE A 143 -15.21 -20.54 11.17
C PHE A 143 -14.77 -21.67 12.11
N GLN A 144 -15.43 -22.81 12.03
CA GLN A 144 -14.95 -24.05 12.65
C GLN A 144 -13.73 -24.57 11.88
N ALA A 145 -12.56 -24.52 12.49
CA ALA A 145 -11.35 -25.14 11.95
C ALA A 145 -11.50 -26.69 11.93
N PRO A 146 -11.29 -27.37 10.79
CA PRO A 146 -11.30 -28.82 10.75
C PRO A 146 -10.01 -29.40 11.34
N GLU A 147 -10.13 -30.42 12.20
CA GLU A 147 -9.00 -31.19 12.69
C GLU A 147 -8.30 -31.93 11.54
N LEU A 148 -7.03 -31.61 11.27
CA LEU A 148 -6.21 -32.36 10.33
C LEU A 148 -5.82 -33.72 10.92
N GLN A 149 -6.51 -34.77 10.48
CA GLN A 149 -6.09 -36.14 10.74
C GLN A 149 -4.76 -36.44 10.03
N THR A 150 -3.78 -36.87 10.81
CA THR A 150 -2.48 -37.34 10.31
C THR A 150 -2.65 -38.62 9.50
N LEU A 151 -2.40 -38.56 8.19
CA LEU A 151 -2.29 -39.74 7.33
C LEU A 151 -0.83 -39.93 6.91
N GLU A 152 -0.15 -40.89 7.55
CA GLU A 152 1.12 -41.40 7.07
C GLU A 152 0.94 -42.06 5.70
N SER A 153 1.81 -41.74 4.75
CA SER A 153 2.01 -42.54 3.53
C SER A 153 3.44 -42.40 3.04
N GLN A 154 4.11 -43.54 2.88
CA GLN A 154 5.50 -43.65 2.41
C GLN A 154 5.60 -43.52 0.87
N PRO A 155 6.82 -43.25 0.34
CA PRO A 155 6.96 -42.70 -1.02
C PRO A 155 6.90 -43.76 -2.13
N SER A 156 6.29 -43.39 -3.26
CA SER A 156 6.48 -44.04 -4.56
C SER A 156 6.99 -43.01 -5.56
N GLY A 157 8.20 -43.21 -6.08
CA GLY A 157 8.86 -42.21 -6.91
C GLY A 157 8.25 -42.04 -8.31
N PHE A 158 8.32 -40.80 -8.81
CA PHE A 158 8.41 -40.53 -10.23
C PHE A 158 9.35 -39.33 -10.42
N GLU A 159 10.38 -39.47 -11.24
CA GLU A 159 11.32 -38.39 -11.55
C GLU A 159 10.65 -37.38 -12.49
N ALA A 160 10.53 -36.14 -12.06
CA ALA A 160 10.36 -34.98 -12.94
C ALA A 160 11.53 -34.03 -12.69
N SER A 161 12.54 -34.09 -13.55
CA SER A 161 13.73 -33.25 -13.45
C SER A 161 13.44 -31.83 -13.95
N GLU A 162 13.03 -30.95 -13.06
CA GLU A 162 13.19 -29.51 -13.26
C GLU A 162 14.67 -29.12 -13.03
N PRO A 163 15.31 -28.34 -13.92
CA PRO A 163 16.71 -27.95 -13.75
C PRO A 163 16.86 -26.87 -12.67
N PRO A 164 17.81 -26.99 -11.71
CA PRO A 164 17.93 -26.10 -10.56
C PRO A 164 18.66 -24.78 -10.89
N LEU A 165 18.25 -24.07 -11.95
CA LEU A 165 18.99 -22.92 -12.49
C LEU A 165 18.54 -21.54 -11.98
N GLU A 166 17.34 -21.42 -11.39
CA GLU A 166 16.79 -20.10 -11.04
C GLU A 166 17.37 -19.50 -9.76
N LYS A 167 17.82 -20.32 -8.80
CA LYS A 167 18.43 -19.81 -7.55
C LYS A 167 19.90 -19.40 -7.72
N ASP A 168 20.69 -20.19 -8.45
CA ASP A 168 22.12 -19.91 -8.69
C ASP A 168 22.36 -18.59 -9.45
N LEU A 169 21.43 -18.19 -10.33
CA LEU A 169 21.54 -16.93 -11.07
C LEU A 169 21.38 -15.69 -10.18
N VAL A 170 20.63 -15.78 -9.08
CA VAL A 170 20.39 -14.63 -8.18
C VAL A 170 21.65 -14.31 -7.35
N GLU A 171 22.36 -15.32 -6.84
CA GLU A 171 23.66 -15.13 -6.17
C GLU A 171 24.76 -14.67 -7.16
N GLN A 172 24.75 -15.14 -8.41
CA GLN A 172 25.79 -14.78 -9.40
C GLN A 172 25.70 -13.35 -9.93
N ILE A 173 24.58 -12.63 -9.72
CA ILE A 173 24.40 -11.24 -10.17
C ILE A 173 25.11 -10.22 -9.23
N GLU A 174 25.68 -10.65 -8.09
CA GLU A 174 26.32 -9.77 -7.11
C GLU A 174 27.78 -9.34 -7.46
N PHE A 175 28.24 -9.53 -8.70
CA PHE A 175 29.65 -9.30 -9.05
C PHE A 175 29.98 -7.94 -9.71
N GLN A 176 31.01 -7.27 -9.15
CA GLN A 176 31.74 -6.10 -9.65
C GLN A 176 31.07 -4.70 -9.59
N ALA A 177 30.91 -4.20 -8.37
CA ALA A 177 31.29 -2.81 -8.09
C ALA A 177 32.84 -2.69 -8.11
N TYR A 178 33.41 -2.17 -9.19
CA TYR A 178 34.87 -2.05 -9.37
C TYR A 178 35.42 -0.84 -8.60
N VAL A 179 35.71 -1.02 -7.31
CA VAL A 179 36.37 0.00 -6.47
C VAL A 179 37.88 -0.10 -6.63
N SER A 180 38.48 0.82 -7.40
CA SER A 180 39.93 1.01 -7.45
C SER A 180 40.44 1.69 -6.18
N PRO A 181 41.46 1.15 -5.49
CA PRO A 181 41.93 1.71 -4.22
C PRO A 181 43.23 2.53 -4.40
N ASP A 182 43.12 3.84 -4.69
CA ASP A 182 44.16 4.82 -4.29
C ASP A 182 43.66 6.27 -4.36
N SER A 183 43.53 6.92 -3.19
CA SER A 183 43.65 8.38 -2.99
C SER A 183 43.67 8.68 -1.48
N SER A 184 44.77 9.22 -0.98
CA SER A 184 44.93 9.63 0.43
C SER A 184 44.17 10.92 0.79
N PRO A 185 43.98 11.21 2.10
CA PRO A 185 42.96 12.15 2.58
C PRO A 185 43.40 13.62 2.55
N ALA A 186 42.45 14.52 2.31
CA ALA A 186 42.60 15.94 2.60
C ALA A 186 41.25 16.62 2.89
N SER A 187 41.29 17.57 3.83
CA SER A 187 40.33 18.66 4.04
C SER A 187 38.91 18.32 4.49
N THR A 188 38.73 18.39 5.82
CA THR A 188 37.45 18.74 6.45
C THR A 188 37.03 20.15 6.01
N GLU A 189 35.94 20.28 5.27
CA GLU A 189 35.18 21.52 5.15
C GLU A 189 33.74 21.28 5.65
N GLU A 190 33.28 22.16 6.53
CA GLU A 190 31.96 22.09 7.15
C GLU A 190 30.87 22.28 6.09
N SER A 191 30.07 21.24 5.85
CA SER A 191 28.75 21.38 5.23
C SER A 191 27.69 21.58 6.32
N PRO A 192 26.60 22.32 6.03
CA PRO A 192 25.67 22.77 7.06
C PRO A 192 24.93 21.60 7.72
N ILE A 193 24.54 21.85 8.96
CA ILE A 193 23.79 20.95 9.83
C ILE A 193 22.57 20.40 9.09
N ALA A 194 22.54 19.09 8.87
CA ALA A 194 21.30 18.40 8.54
C ALA A 194 20.42 18.44 9.80
N GLU A 195 19.19 18.92 9.65
CA GLU A 195 18.20 18.86 10.72
C GLU A 195 17.92 17.38 11.03
N GLU A 196 18.20 16.94 12.27
CA GLU A 196 17.80 15.63 12.75
C GLU A 196 16.26 15.60 12.80
N LYS A 197 15.63 15.06 11.75
CA LYS A 197 14.20 14.76 11.74
C LYS A 197 13.89 13.89 12.95
N ASN A 198 13.12 14.41 13.90
CA ASN A 198 12.85 13.75 15.17
C ASN A 198 11.62 12.84 15.02
N PRO A 199 11.76 11.50 14.94
CA PRO A 199 10.64 10.58 14.71
C PRO A 199 9.59 10.65 15.82
N THR A 200 9.98 11.09 17.02
CA THR A 200 9.08 11.26 18.18
C THR A 200 7.94 12.24 17.88
N ALA A 201 8.23 13.35 17.19
CA ALA A 201 7.25 14.40 16.92
C ALA A 201 6.22 13.97 15.86
N THR A 202 6.55 12.97 15.04
CA THR A 202 5.68 12.49 13.97
C THR A 202 4.63 11.51 14.47
N ILE A 203 4.96 10.74 15.51
CA ILE A 203 4.03 9.79 16.16
C ILE A 203 3.03 10.52 17.06
N GLU A 204 3.35 11.72 17.55
CA GLU A 204 2.43 12.61 18.27
C GLU A 204 1.30 13.20 17.39
N LEU A 205 1.26 12.88 16.09
CA LEU A 205 0.14 13.16 15.18
C LEU A 205 -0.87 12.00 15.11
N LEU A 206 -0.52 10.81 15.62
CA LEU A 206 -1.35 9.60 15.56
C LEU A 206 -2.06 9.35 16.89
N ASP A 207 -2.67 10.41 17.43
CA ASP A 207 -3.35 10.43 18.73
C ASP A 207 -4.73 9.77 18.67
N SER A 208 -5.41 9.84 17.51
CA SER A 208 -6.73 9.23 17.29
C SER A 208 -6.64 7.90 16.54
N PRO A 209 -7.56 6.94 16.79
CA PRO A 209 -7.63 5.70 16.01
C PRO A 209 -7.95 5.93 14.52
N GLU A 210 -8.57 7.06 14.19
CA GLU A 210 -8.97 7.42 12.83
C GLU A 210 -7.78 7.95 12.03
N ALA A 211 -6.95 8.83 12.63
CA ALA A 211 -5.69 9.28 12.03
C ALA A 211 -4.72 8.11 11.78
N LEU A 212 -4.61 7.16 12.73
CA LEU A 212 -3.80 5.96 12.57
C LEU A 212 -4.34 5.00 11.48
N ALA A 213 -5.66 4.95 11.26
CA ALA A 213 -6.24 4.19 10.16
C ALA A 213 -6.00 4.86 8.79
N TYR A 214 -6.17 6.18 8.72
CA TYR A 214 -5.91 6.99 7.52
C TYR A 214 -4.44 6.92 7.09
N TRP A 215 -3.52 7.04 8.04
CA TRP A 215 -2.07 6.87 7.82
C TRP A 215 -1.73 5.50 7.22
N GLU A 216 -2.40 4.44 7.68
CA GLU A 216 -2.18 3.08 7.18
C GLU A 216 -2.73 2.88 5.76
N GLU A 217 -3.93 3.40 5.49
CA GLU A 217 -4.54 3.41 4.16
C GLU A 217 -3.64 4.12 3.14
N ARG A 218 -3.09 5.30 3.49
CA ARG A 218 -2.17 6.05 2.63
C ARG A 218 -0.86 5.30 2.34
N ILE A 219 -0.30 4.55 3.30
CA ILE A 219 0.87 3.71 3.04
C ILE A 219 0.54 2.57 2.07
N GLU A 220 -0.58 1.88 2.27
CA GLU A 220 -0.98 0.74 1.43
C GLU A 220 -1.31 1.16 -0.01
N GLU A 221 -2.01 2.28 -0.20
CA GLU A 221 -2.21 2.90 -1.52
C GLU A 221 -0.88 3.34 -2.15
N GLY A 222 -0.02 4.02 -1.38
CA GLY A 222 1.30 4.45 -1.85
C GLY A 222 2.18 3.30 -2.32
N ILE A 223 2.08 2.12 -1.70
CA ILE A 223 2.74 0.90 -2.19
C ILE A 223 2.20 0.50 -3.56
N GLU A 224 0.86 0.48 -3.74
CA GLU A 224 0.27 0.10 -5.02
C GLU A 224 0.66 1.07 -6.14
N GLU A 225 0.52 2.38 -5.91
CA GLU A 225 0.91 3.41 -6.87
C GLU A 225 2.40 3.35 -7.23
N MET A 226 3.26 3.06 -6.24
CA MET A 226 4.70 2.89 -6.47
C MET A 226 5.00 1.67 -7.35
N LEU A 227 4.32 0.54 -7.13
CA LEU A 227 4.49 -0.68 -7.95
C LEU A 227 3.95 -0.49 -9.38
N GLN A 228 2.83 0.20 -9.54
CA GLN A 228 2.29 0.58 -10.86
C GLN A 228 3.30 1.50 -11.59
N THR A 229 3.71 2.60 -10.94
CA THR A 229 4.69 3.57 -11.48
C THR A 229 6.00 2.92 -11.87
N LEU A 230 6.53 2.02 -11.03
CA LEU A 230 7.75 1.26 -11.29
C LEU A 230 7.60 0.32 -12.50
N SER A 231 6.45 -0.33 -12.65
CA SER A 231 6.13 -1.19 -13.80
C SER A 231 6.09 -0.39 -15.10
N HIS A 232 5.39 0.75 -15.11
CA HIS A 232 5.34 1.66 -16.27
C HIS A 232 6.73 2.21 -16.62
N ALA A 233 7.50 2.65 -15.62
CA ALA A 233 8.85 3.16 -15.83
C ALA A 233 9.81 2.09 -16.40
N ALA A 234 9.71 0.84 -15.94
CA ALA A 234 10.54 -0.27 -16.43
C ALA A 234 10.16 -0.68 -17.86
N ASN A 235 8.86 -0.80 -18.17
CA ASN A 235 8.37 -1.04 -19.53
C ASN A 235 8.83 0.05 -20.49
N ARG A 236 8.77 1.32 -20.07
CA ARG A 236 9.26 2.46 -20.86
C ARG A 236 10.77 2.45 -21.12
N LEU A 237 11.57 1.87 -20.21
CA LEU A 237 13.01 1.64 -20.46
C LEU A 237 13.21 0.53 -21.51
N LEU A 238 12.42 -0.54 -21.46
CA LEU A 238 12.47 -1.65 -22.42
C LEU A 238 12.02 -1.23 -23.83
N GLN A 239 10.98 -0.39 -23.94
CA GLN A 239 10.56 0.26 -25.19
C GLN A 239 11.63 1.18 -25.76
N LYS A 240 12.22 2.07 -24.94
CA LYS A 240 13.32 2.97 -25.37
C LYS A 240 14.58 2.22 -25.82
N ALA A 241 14.76 0.98 -25.37
CA ALA A 241 15.80 0.07 -25.83
C ALA A 241 15.34 -0.83 -27.00
N SER A 242 14.16 -0.59 -27.58
CA SER A 242 13.54 -1.36 -28.66
C SER A 242 13.40 -2.87 -28.41
N VAL A 243 13.51 -3.30 -27.15
CA VAL A 243 13.31 -4.69 -26.71
C VAL A 243 11.82 -5.03 -26.78
N LEU A 244 10.99 -4.13 -26.28
CA LEU A 244 9.54 -4.26 -26.21
C LEU A 244 8.91 -3.37 -27.32
N PRO A 245 7.87 -3.83 -28.05
CA PRO A 245 7.29 -3.08 -29.17
C PRO A 245 6.66 -1.74 -28.76
N ASP A 246 6.76 -0.75 -29.65
CA ASP A 246 6.22 0.61 -29.45
C ASP A 246 4.68 0.68 -29.49
N LYS A 247 4.00 -0.29 -30.14
CA LYS A 247 2.53 -0.41 -30.21
C LYS A 247 1.91 -0.91 -28.87
N LEU A 248 2.37 -0.41 -27.71
CA LEU A 248 1.73 -0.65 -26.42
C LEU A 248 0.79 0.52 -26.08
N PRO A 249 -0.54 0.37 -26.19
CA PRO A 249 -1.46 1.40 -25.74
C PRO A 249 -1.40 1.53 -24.20
N GLU A 250 -0.74 2.59 -23.72
CA GLU A 250 -0.71 3.02 -22.31
C GLU A 250 -2.08 2.91 -21.60
N PRO A 251 -3.22 3.36 -22.18
CA PRO A 251 -4.53 3.19 -21.52
C PRO A 251 -4.98 1.74 -21.32
N VAL A 252 -4.51 0.77 -22.13
CA VAL A 252 -4.84 -0.65 -21.90
C VAL A 252 -4.03 -1.20 -20.73
N LEU A 253 -2.80 -0.73 -20.52
CA LEU A 253 -2.00 -1.09 -19.34
C LEU A 253 -2.65 -0.57 -18.06
N GLU A 254 -3.09 0.70 -18.04
CA GLU A 254 -3.77 1.28 -16.87
C GLU A 254 -5.10 0.57 -16.56
N VAL A 255 -5.90 0.27 -17.59
CA VAL A 255 -7.16 -0.47 -17.41
C VAL A 255 -6.91 -1.89 -16.96
N ALA A 256 -5.93 -2.62 -17.53
CA ALA A 256 -5.58 -3.97 -17.09
C ALA A 256 -5.00 -4.02 -15.67
N ALA A 257 -4.22 -3.00 -15.27
CA ALA A 257 -3.70 -2.85 -13.92
C ALA A 257 -4.81 -2.62 -12.90
N LYS A 258 -5.73 -1.67 -13.16
CA LYS A 258 -6.80 -1.28 -12.23
C LYS A 258 -7.96 -2.25 -12.14
N SER A 259 -8.24 -3.02 -13.19
CA SER A 259 -9.45 -3.85 -13.27
C SER A 259 -9.23 -5.32 -12.90
N GLY A 260 -7.98 -5.78 -12.81
CA GLY A 260 -7.68 -7.21 -12.63
C GLY A 260 -8.11 -8.10 -13.81
N LEU A 261 -8.67 -7.53 -14.89
CA LEU A 261 -9.12 -8.24 -16.10
C LEU A 261 -7.97 -8.63 -17.04
N ALA A 262 -6.73 -8.74 -16.53
CA ALA A 262 -5.75 -9.63 -17.13
C ALA A 262 -6.33 -11.05 -17.06
N THR A 263 -6.77 -11.57 -18.21
CA THR A 263 -7.56 -12.81 -18.34
C THR A 263 -6.86 -14.02 -17.75
N GLU A 264 -7.18 -14.31 -16.49
CA GLU A 264 -6.73 -15.45 -15.68
C GLU A 264 -5.20 -15.55 -15.47
N PRO A 265 -4.74 -16.20 -14.38
CA PRO A 265 -3.33 -16.51 -14.21
C PRO A 265 -2.91 -17.65 -15.16
N VAL A 266 -2.72 -17.32 -16.45
CA VAL A 266 -2.20 -18.25 -17.47
C VAL A 266 -0.72 -18.49 -17.23
N SER A 267 -0.40 -19.31 -16.22
CA SER A 267 0.86 -20.02 -15.97
C SER A 267 2.11 -19.35 -16.55
N GLY A 268 2.37 -18.10 -16.16
CA GLY A 268 3.48 -17.29 -16.63
C GLY A 268 4.52 -17.02 -15.53
N PRO A 269 5.70 -16.46 -15.87
CA PRO A 269 6.65 -16.00 -14.87
C PRO A 269 6.01 -14.92 -13.97
N PRO A 270 6.38 -14.86 -12.68
CA PRO A 270 5.81 -13.88 -11.76
C PRO A 270 6.11 -12.45 -12.23
N ASN A 271 5.20 -11.53 -11.91
CA ASN A 271 5.29 -10.10 -12.22
C ASN A 271 5.35 -9.76 -13.73
N LEU A 272 4.85 -10.65 -14.59
CA LEU A 272 4.66 -10.40 -16.03
C LEU A 272 3.17 -10.46 -16.42
N MET A 273 2.80 -9.60 -17.36
CA MET A 273 1.51 -9.60 -18.04
C MET A 273 1.67 -9.98 -19.50
N ASN A 274 0.81 -10.88 -19.96
CA ASN A 274 0.74 -11.34 -21.34
C ASN A 274 -0.54 -10.79 -21.98
N LEU A 275 -0.39 -9.85 -22.91
CA LEU A 275 -1.49 -9.28 -23.70
C LEU A 275 -1.51 -9.90 -25.09
N LEU A 276 -2.72 -10.05 -25.65
CA LEU A 276 -2.95 -10.38 -27.06
C LEU A 276 -3.60 -9.14 -27.68
N VAL A 277 -2.87 -8.46 -28.57
CA VAL A 277 -3.33 -7.24 -29.23
C VAL A 277 -3.50 -7.53 -30.71
N GLU A 278 -4.74 -7.49 -31.16
CA GLU A 278 -5.09 -7.45 -32.59
C GLU A 278 -4.57 -6.13 -33.17
N THR A 279 -3.57 -6.20 -34.06
CA THR A 279 -3.14 -5.04 -34.83
C THR A 279 -3.79 -5.08 -36.20
N GLU A 280 -4.59 -4.05 -36.49
CA GLU A 280 -4.90 -3.64 -37.86
C GLU A 280 -3.59 -3.08 -38.46
N ASP A 281 -3.01 -3.78 -39.43
CA ASP A 281 -1.88 -3.25 -40.21
C ASP A 281 -2.44 -2.58 -41.47
N GLU A 282 -2.19 -1.28 -41.62
CA GLU A 282 -2.85 -0.41 -42.62
C GLU A 282 -2.45 -0.68 -44.09
N ASP A 283 -1.51 -1.60 -44.33
CA ASP A 283 -0.81 -1.80 -45.60
C ASP A 283 -0.99 -3.20 -46.26
N GLU A 284 -1.72 -4.15 -45.64
CA GLU A 284 -1.97 -5.50 -46.19
C GLU A 284 -3.48 -5.80 -46.33
N ASP A 285 -3.84 -6.66 -47.31
CA ASP A 285 -5.22 -6.85 -47.78
C ASP A 285 -6.20 -7.35 -46.68
N GLU A 286 -7.48 -6.97 -46.79
CA GLU A 286 -8.59 -6.92 -45.78
C GLU A 286 -8.90 -8.14 -44.85
N ASP A 287 -8.10 -9.22 -44.77
CA ASP A 287 -8.50 -10.49 -44.12
C ASP A 287 -7.56 -11.09 -43.04
N GLU A 288 -6.39 -10.50 -42.70
CA GLU A 288 -5.51 -11.02 -41.62
C GLU A 288 -5.27 -10.03 -40.47
N SER A 289 -6.16 -10.02 -39.47
CA SER A 289 -5.94 -9.36 -38.18
C SER A 289 -4.76 -9.99 -37.44
N ALA A 290 -3.59 -9.36 -37.46
CA ALA A 290 -2.39 -9.90 -36.83
C ALA A 290 -2.49 -9.83 -35.30
N ILE A 291 -2.77 -10.97 -34.65
CA ILE A 291 -2.77 -11.08 -33.19
C ILE A 291 -1.32 -11.06 -32.69
N THR A 292 -0.86 -9.90 -32.23
CA THR A 292 0.47 -9.73 -31.63
C THR A 292 0.44 -10.09 -30.15
N HIS A 293 1.35 -10.98 -29.74
CA HIS A 293 1.52 -11.34 -28.34
C HIS A 293 2.53 -10.39 -27.68
N ILE A 294 2.08 -9.59 -26.72
CA ILE A 294 2.91 -8.59 -26.02
C ILE A 294 3.10 -9.03 -24.57
N ILE A 295 4.35 -9.33 -24.20
CA ILE A 295 4.77 -9.58 -22.83
C ILE A 295 5.35 -8.28 -22.25
N ALA A 296 4.87 -7.87 -21.07
CA ALA A 296 5.28 -6.67 -20.37
C ALA A 296 5.43 -6.92 -18.85
N ILE A 297 6.16 -6.04 -18.14
CA ILE A 297 6.28 -6.09 -16.68
C ILE A 297 5.00 -5.56 -16.04
N GLN A 298 4.47 -6.28 -15.06
CA GLN A 298 3.45 -5.81 -14.14
C GLN A 298 3.79 -6.35 -12.75
N LEU A 299 4.42 -5.52 -11.91
CA LEU A 299 4.69 -5.85 -10.51
C LEU A 299 3.36 -5.97 -9.75
N ARG A 300 3.14 -7.11 -9.09
CA ARG A 300 1.91 -7.39 -8.32
C ARG A 300 2.29 -7.68 -6.88
N LEU A 301 1.79 -6.88 -5.94
CA LEU A 301 2.14 -7.00 -4.51
C LEU A 301 1.95 -8.43 -4.00
N SER A 302 0.82 -9.07 -4.34
CA SER A 302 0.51 -10.45 -3.96
C SER A 302 1.53 -11.49 -4.44
N GLU A 303 2.14 -11.30 -5.61
CA GLU A 303 3.15 -12.23 -6.14
C GLU A 303 4.52 -11.99 -5.51
N ILE A 304 4.84 -10.73 -5.21
CA ILE A 304 6.06 -10.35 -4.51
C ILE A 304 6.01 -10.89 -3.06
N GLU A 305 4.90 -10.67 -2.35
CA GLU A 305 4.65 -11.22 -1.00
C GLU A 305 4.66 -12.76 -0.97
N PHE A 306 4.08 -13.41 -1.98
CA PHE A 306 4.07 -14.87 -2.08
C PHE A 306 5.47 -15.45 -2.36
N SER A 307 6.31 -14.73 -3.08
CA SER A 307 7.69 -15.15 -3.36
C SER A 307 8.61 -15.08 -2.14
N ASP A 308 8.23 -14.37 -1.08
CA ASP A 308 9.08 -14.06 0.07
C ASP A 308 8.39 -14.35 1.41
N ALA A 309 8.84 -15.41 2.09
CA ALA A 309 8.32 -15.81 3.39
C ALA A 309 8.51 -14.74 4.49
N THR A 310 9.50 -13.83 4.35
CA THR A 310 9.70 -12.73 5.29
C THR A 310 8.60 -11.68 5.13
N LEU A 311 8.23 -11.32 3.89
CA LEU A 311 7.10 -10.43 3.61
C LEU A 311 5.78 -11.03 4.10
N SER A 312 5.54 -12.31 3.83
CA SER A 312 4.37 -13.03 4.37
C SER A 312 4.28 -12.96 5.91
N THR A 313 5.42 -12.97 6.60
CA THR A 313 5.49 -12.82 8.07
C THR A 313 5.17 -11.38 8.50
N TRP A 314 5.74 -10.38 7.82
CA TRP A 314 5.47 -8.96 8.10
C TRP A 314 4.01 -8.58 7.83
N ARG A 315 3.46 -9.01 6.69
CA ARG A 315 2.05 -8.78 6.33
C ARG A 315 1.08 -9.43 7.33
N SER A 316 1.46 -10.57 7.91
CA SER A 316 0.70 -11.20 9.00
C SER A 316 0.74 -10.37 10.29
N LYS A 317 1.85 -9.69 10.60
CA LYS A 317 1.94 -8.74 11.72
C LYS A 317 1.07 -7.51 11.47
N VAL A 318 1.18 -6.87 10.30
CA VAL A 318 0.33 -5.73 9.89
C VAL A 318 -1.14 -6.07 10.09
N ARG A 319 -1.62 -7.20 9.54
CA ARG A 319 -3.00 -7.68 9.73
C ARG A 319 -3.39 -7.88 11.21
N SER A 320 -2.46 -8.32 12.06
CA SER A 320 -2.72 -8.46 13.50
C SER A 320 -2.81 -7.11 14.24
N LEU A 321 -2.06 -6.10 13.79
CA LEU A 321 -2.15 -4.73 14.30
C LEU A 321 -3.45 -4.07 13.84
N LEU A 322 -3.88 -4.29 12.60
CA LEU A 322 -5.18 -3.82 12.09
C LEU A 322 -6.37 -4.36 12.87
N VAL A 323 -6.36 -5.64 13.22
CA VAL A 323 -7.41 -6.23 14.08
C VAL A 323 -7.43 -5.56 15.47
N ARG A 324 -6.26 -5.19 16.02
CA ARG A 324 -6.17 -4.44 17.28
C ARG A 324 -6.68 -2.99 17.11
N LEU A 325 -6.33 -2.33 16.02
CA LEU A 325 -6.78 -0.97 15.69
C LEU A 325 -8.31 -0.88 15.61
N VAL A 326 -8.94 -1.78 14.85
CA VAL A 326 -10.40 -1.84 14.72
C VAL A 326 -11.08 -2.13 16.07
N GLN A 327 -10.47 -2.93 16.94
CA GLN A 327 -10.98 -3.18 18.28
C GLN A 327 -10.85 -1.94 19.19
N LEU A 328 -9.74 -1.21 19.08
CA LEU A 328 -9.45 -0.03 19.88
C LEU A 328 -10.32 1.17 19.45
N GLY A 329 -10.46 1.42 18.14
CA GLY A 329 -11.33 2.45 17.58
C GLY A 329 -12.79 2.29 18.01
N ARG A 330 -13.32 1.06 18.02
CA ARG A 330 -14.68 0.79 18.54
C ARG A 330 -14.84 1.08 20.03
N GLN A 331 -13.79 0.89 20.84
CA GLN A 331 -13.82 1.23 22.26
C GLN A 331 -13.74 2.74 22.46
N TYR A 332 -12.91 3.43 21.67
CA TYR A 332 -12.74 4.88 21.65
C TYR A 332 -14.02 5.60 21.25
N GLN A 333 -14.59 5.28 20.07
CA GLN A 333 -15.85 5.86 19.59
C GLN A 333 -16.98 5.68 20.61
N LYS A 334 -17.13 4.47 21.17
CA LYS A 334 -18.13 4.21 22.21
C LYS A 334 -17.91 5.08 23.46
N LYS A 335 -16.66 5.33 23.84
CA LYS A 335 -16.35 6.17 25.00
C LYS A 335 -16.59 7.66 24.72
N GLN A 336 -16.31 8.13 23.52
CA GLN A 336 -16.70 9.47 23.08
C GLN A 336 -18.23 9.64 23.05
N GLU A 337 -18.99 8.64 22.59
CA GLU A 337 -20.46 8.65 22.68
C GLU A 337 -20.95 8.70 24.15
N GLU A 338 -20.36 7.88 25.04
CA GLU A 338 -20.64 7.91 26.48
C GLU A 338 -20.35 9.30 27.09
N LEU A 339 -19.27 9.97 26.67
CA LEU A 339 -18.91 11.33 27.11
C LEU A 339 -19.92 12.37 26.61
N ALA A 340 -20.17 12.41 25.29
CA ALA A 340 -21.06 13.38 24.66
C ALA A 340 -22.50 13.31 25.23
N ILE A 341 -22.99 12.10 25.55
CA ILE A 341 -24.26 11.93 26.25
C ILE A 341 -24.19 12.52 27.66
N ALA A 342 -23.15 12.22 28.45
CA ALA A 342 -23.01 12.71 29.82
C ALA A 342 -22.89 14.25 29.89
N GLU A 343 -22.15 14.85 28.96
CA GLU A 343 -22.05 16.31 28.80
C GLU A 343 -23.38 16.93 28.38
N ALA A 344 -24.06 16.37 27.39
CA ALA A 344 -25.36 16.86 26.95
C ALA A 344 -26.42 16.79 28.08
N GLU A 345 -26.40 15.73 28.90
CA GLU A 345 -27.29 15.65 30.06
C GLU A 345 -26.95 16.69 31.15
N ASP A 346 -25.67 16.93 31.47
CA ASP A 346 -25.29 17.93 32.47
C ASP A 346 -25.47 19.37 31.93
N ALA A 347 -25.36 19.60 30.62
CA ALA A 347 -25.74 20.84 29.93
C ALA A 347 -27.27 21.08 29.95
N TRP A 348 -28.07 20.04 29.71
CA TRP A 348 -29.53 20.10 29.85
C TRP A 348 -29.94 20.43 31.29
N ARG A 349 -29.35 19.74 32.28
CA ARG A 349 -29.62 19.97 33.71
C ARG A 349 -29.24 21.37 34.20
N SER A 350 -28.19 21.96 33.63
CA SER A 350 -27.70 23.29 34.01
C SER A 350 -28.40 24.44 33.28
N SER A 351 -29.08 24.17 32.16
CA SER A 351 -29.93 25.14 31.46
C SER A 351 -31.40 25.09 31.88
N TRP A 352 -31.84 24.04 32.58
CA TRP A 352 -33.20 23.88 33.09
C TRP A 352 -33.41 24.64 34.42
N PHE A 353 -33.95 25.85 34.34
CA PHE A 353 -34.43 26.63 35.49
C PHE A 353 -35.96 26.73 35.47
N GLU A 354 -36.61 26.54 36.63
CA GLU A 354 -38.01 26.91 36.85
C GLU A 354 -38.08 28.38 37.33
N GLU A 355 -38.89 29.22 36.66
CA GLU A 355 -39.21 30.62 37.07
C GLU A 355 -40.41 30.69 38.02
#